data_AF-A0A1Y4HMG6-F1
#
_entry.id   AF-A0A1Y4HMG6-F1
#
_cell.length_a   1.000
_cell.length_b   1.000
_cell.length_c   1.000
_cell.angle_alpha   90.00
_cell.angle_beta   90.00
_cell.angle_gamma   90.00
#
_symmetry.space_group_name_H-M   'P 1'
#
loop_
_entity.id
_entity.type
_entity.pdbx_description
1 polymer ?
#
loop_
_entity_poly.entity_id
_entity_poly.type
_entity_poly.pdbx_seq_one_letter_code
_entity_poly.pdbx_strand_id
1 'polypeptide(L)' 'QKCCIQGKYAGKVTDVHKGVVYVRLANGVNAVAHSCYDYRMPGKKDDVSFAVTRLDMDRGVAVGIITRIIRQNL' A
#
# COMPACT_ATOMS: atom_id res chain seq x y z
N GLN A 1 -4.41 15.70 -0.36
CA GLN A 1 -5.74 15.04 -0.26
C GLN A 1 -5.75 14.22 1.03
N LYS A 2 -6.77 14.36 1.89
CA LYS A 2 -6.85 13.60 3.16
C LYS A 2 -7.03 12.11 2.86
N CYS A 3 -6.34 11.23 3.59
CA CYS A 3 -6.55 9.79 3.47
C CYS A 3 -7.93 9.43 4.04
N CYS A 4 -8.73 8.68 3.29
CA CYS A 4 -10.04 8.21 3.74
C CYS A 4 -10.15 6.70 3.62
N ILE A 5 -10.93 6.11 4.52
CA ILE A 5 -11.31 4.69 4.45
C ILE A 5 -12.10 4.47 3.16
N GLN A 6 -11.91 3.32 2.52
CA GLN A 6 -12.38 2.97 1.17
C GLN A 6 -11.77 3.82 0.04
N GLY A 7 -10.92 4.79 0.36
CA GLY A 7 -10.13 5.53 -0.62
C GLY A 7 -9.17 4.62 -1.35
N LYS A 8 -9.06 4.82 -2.67
CA LYS A 8 -8.10 4.14 -3.54
C LYS A 8 -6.99 5.10 -3.91
N TYR A 9 -5.75 4.65 -3.75
CA TYR A 9 -4.57 5.47 -3.98
C TYR A 9 -3.52 4.65 -4.75
N ALA A 10 -2.80 5.32 -5.65
CA ALA A 10 -1.52 4.79 -6.10
C ALA A 10 -0.49 4.94 -4.97
N GLY A 11 0.50 4.06 -4.94
CA GLY A 11 1.61 4.14 -4.00
C GLY A 11 2.83 3.38 -4.49
N LYS A 12 3.97 3.63 -3.84
CA LYS A 12 5.22 2.94 -4.12
C LYS A 12 5.57 2.04 -2.94
N VAL A 13 5.90 0.78 -3.20
CA VAL A 13 6.37 -0.16 -2.18
C VAL A 13 7.75 0.30 -1.70
N THR A 14 7.86 0.61 -0.42
CA THR A 14 9.11 1.05 0.21
C THR A 14 9.88 -0.12 0.81
N ASP A 15 9.18 -1.16 1.28
CA ASP A 15 9.80 -2.35 1.83
C ASP A 15 8.83 -3.54 1.91
N VAL A 16 9.36 -4.75 2.03
CA VAL A 16 8.58 -5.98 2.27
C VAL A 16 9.27 -6.77 3.38
N HIS A 17 8.57 -6.99 4.49
CA HIS A 17 9.13 -7.68 5.64
C HIS A 17 8.12 -8.67 6.22
N LYS A 18 8.49 -9.96 6.29
CA LYS A 18 7.67 -11.04 6.87
C LYS A 18 6.22 -11.05 6.33
N GLY A 19 6.06 -10.85 5.02
CA GLY A 19 4.75 -10.81 4.35
C GLY A 19 3.95 -9.50 4.53
N VAL A 20 4.47 -8.53 5.29
CA VAL A 20 3.91 -7.19 5.38
C VAL A 20 4.57 -6.29 4.33
N VAL A 21 3.74 -5.61 3.55
CA VAL A 21 4.18 -4.70 2.49
C VAL A 21 4.02 -3.27 2.97
N TYR A 22 5.11 -2.52 2.98
CA TYR A 22 5.13 -1.10 3.33
C TYR A 22 5.03 -0.27 2.07
N VAL A 23 4.13 0.70 2.06
CA VAL A 23 3.82 1.51 0.88
C VAL A 23 3.81 2.98 1.27
N ARG A 24 4.43 3.83 0.45
CA ARG A 24 4.22 5.27 0.49
C ARG A 24 3.15 5.62 -0.54
N LEU A 25 1.96 6.01 -0.06
CA LEU A 25 0.87 6.44 -0.93
C LEU A 25 1.21 7.78 -1.60
N ALA A 26 0.67 8.01 -2.79
CA ALA A 26 0.91 9.22 -3.58
C ALA A 26 0.47 10.51 -2.86
N ASN A 27 -0.48 10.42 -1.92
CA ASN A 27 -0.90 11.51 -1.06
C ASN A 27 0.08 11.79 0.12
N GLY A 28 1.21 11.08 0.18
CA GLY A 28 2.22 11.25 1.22
C GLY A 28 1.96 10.46 2.50
N VAL A 29 0.95 9.58 2.53
CA VAL A 29 0.63 8.78 3.72
C VAL A 29 1.43 7.48 3.70
N ASN A 30 1.98 7.11 4.86
CA ASN A 30 2.57 5.79 5.05
C ASN A 30 1.45 4.76 5.22
N ALA A 31 1.58 3.64 4.52
CA ALA A 31 0.59 2.59 4.54
C ALA A 31 1.23 1.20 4.66
N VAL A 32 0.45 0.26 5.19
CA VAL A 32 0.81 -1.16 5.28
C VAL A 32 -0.28 -2.03 4.67
N ALA A 33 0.14 -3.02 3.88
CA ALA A 33 -0.72 -4.07 3.38
C ALA A 33 -0.31 -5.42 3.94
N HIS A 34 -1.32 -6.17 4.41
CA HIS A 34 -1.19 -7.57 4.81
C HIS A 34 -1.64 -8.54 3.72
N SER A 35 -2.16 -8.01 2.60
CA SER A 35 -2.68 -8.81 1.51
C SER A 35 -2.49 -8.11 0.17
N CYS A 36 -2.22 -8.90 -0.86
CA CYS A 36 -2.16 -8.49 -2.26
C CYS A 36 -3.11 -9.38 -3.06
N TYR A 37 -4.02 -8.79 -3.83
CA TYR A 37 -4.95 -9.52 -4.70
C TYR A 37 -4.41 -9.71 -6.12
N ASP A 38 -3.27 -9.08 -6.44
CA ASP A 38 -2.58 -9.33 -7.70
C ASP A 38 -1.94 -10.73 -7.66
N TYR A 39 -1.87 -11.40 -8.82
CA TYR A 39 -1.21 -12.70 -8.94
C TYR A 39 0.31 -12.59 -8.75
N ARG A 40 0.88 -11.40 -8.98
CA ARG A 40 2.30 -11.10 -8.74
C ARG A 40 2.51 -10.78 -7.25
N MET A 41 3.69 -11.16 -6.77
CA MET A 41 4.15 -10.74 -5.45
C MET A 41 4.71 -9.31 -5.51
N PRO A 42 4.23 -8.38 -4.66
CA PRO A 42 4.75 -7.02 -4.63
C PRO A 42 6.18 -7.01 -4.10
N GLY A 43 7.05 -6.30 -4.81
CA GLY A 43 8.46 -6.10 -4.49
C GLY A 43 8.79 -4.64 -4.18
N LYS A 44 9.96 -4.41 -3.58
CA LYS A 44 10.46 -3.08 -3.26
C LYS A 44 10.58 -2.24 -4.54
N LYS A 45 10.17 -0.97 -4.47
CA LYS A 45 10.08 0.01 -5.58
C LYS A 45 8.92 -0.20 -6.56
N ASP A 46 8.13 -1.26 -6.46
CA ASP A 46 6.94 -1.43 -7.29
C ASP A 46 5.95 -0.29 -7.09
N ASP A 47 5.27 0.09 -8.17
CA ASP A 47 4.13 0.98 -8.11
C ASP A 47 2.85 0.14 -8.02
N VAL A 48 1.98 0.44 -7.06
CA VAL A 48 0.81 -0.36 -6.70
C VAL A 48 -0.45 0.48 -6.56
N SER A 49 -1.60 -0.15 -6.79
CA SER A 49 -2.92 0.36 -6.42
C SER A 49 -3.30 -0.19 -5.06
N PHE A 50 -3.69 0.70 -4.15
CA PHE A 50 -3.93 0.41 -2.74
C PHE A 50 -5.33 0.88 -2.33
N ALA A 51 -6.10 0.02 -1.66
CA ALA A 51 -7.38 0.38 -1.06
C ALA A 51 -7.24 0.43 0.46
N VAL A 52 -7.56 1.58 1.05
CA VAL A 52 -7.51 1.79 2.51
C VAL A 52 -8.72 1.14 3.16
N THR A 53 -8.50 0.26 4.13
CA THR A 53 -9.56 -0.41 4.88
C THR A 53 -9.69 0.13 6.30
N ARG A 54 -8.59 0.65 6.87
CA ARG A 54 -8.55 1.23 8.22
C ARG A 54 -7.50 2.34 8.29
N LEU A 55 -7.75 3.35 9.13
CA LEU A 55 -6.74 4.32 9.53
C LEU A 55 -6.29 4.00 10.95
N ASP A 56 -5.00 3.77 11.13
CA ASP A 56 -4.40 3.53 12.44
C ASP A 56 -3.86 4.87 12.95
N MET A 57 -4.67 5.55 13.76
CA MET A 57 -4.38 6.91 14.24
C MET A 57 -3.24 6.92 15.25
N ASP A 58 -3.09 5.87 16.05
CA ASP A 58 -2.02 5.75 17.06
C ASP A 58 -0.64 5.69 16.42
N ARG A 59 -0.54 5.03 15.27
CA ARG A 59 0.70 4.89 14.50
C ARG A 59 0.83 5.88 13.35
N GLY A 60 -0.22 6.64 13.05
CA GLY A 60 -0.25 7.57 11.91
C GLY A 60 -0.12 6.90 10.55
N VAL A 61 -0.60 5.65 10.40
CA VAL A 61 -0.50 4.87 9.14
C VAL A 61 -1.86 4.44 8.61
N ALA A 62 -1.97 4.31 7.30
CA ALA A 62 -3.11 3.67 6.66
C ALA A 62 -2.88 2.15 6.59
N VAL A 63 -3.93 1.37 6.83
CA VAL A 63 -3.92 -0.08 6.67
C VAL A 63 -4.87 -0.44 5.53
N GLY A 64 -4.48 -1.39 4.70
CA GLY A 64 -5.27 -1.73 3.53
C GLY A 64 -4.79 -2.95 2.77
N ILE A 65 -5.25 -3.03 1.53
CA ILE A 65 -4.96 -4.13 0.60
C ILE A 65 -4.36 -3.57 -0.69
N ILE A 66 -3.39 -4.29 -1.24
CA ILE A 66 -2.90 -4.03 -2.60
C ILE A 66 -3.87 -4.71 -3.56
N THR A 67 -4.55 -3.92 -4.40
CA THR A 67 -5.53 -4.44 -5.36
C THR A 67 -4.90 -4.82 -6.70
N ARG A 68 -3.76 -4.20 -7.05
CA ARG A 68 -3.02 -4.44 -8.30
C ARG A 68 -1.60 -3.90 -8.21
N ILE A 69 -0.63 -4.55 -8.84
CA ILE A 69 0.69 -3.98 -9.16
C ILE A 69 0.57 -3.21 -10.48
N ILE A 70 0.75 -1.88 -10.43
CA ILE A 70 0.67 -0.98 -11.59
C ILE A 70 1.92 -1.17 -12.45
N ARG A 71 3.10 -1.14 -11.83
CA ARG A 71 4.39 -1.35 -12.47
C ARG A 71 5.29 -2.15 -11.54
N GLN A 72 5.83 -3.25 -12.05
CA GLN A 72 6.80 -4.06 -11.32
C GLN A 72 8.21 -3.59 -11.69
N ASN A 73 9.05 -3.36 -10.70
CA ASN A 73 10.45 -3.01 -10.84
C ASN A 73 11.27 -4.20 -10.35
N LEU A 74 11.66 -5.07 -11.29
CA LEU A 74 12.52 -6.23 -11.09
C LEU A 74 14.00 -5.84 -11.13
#